data_AF-A0A2W6A005-F1
#
_entry.id   AF-A0A2W6A005-F1
#
_cell.length_a   1.000
_cell.length_b   1.000
_cell.length_c   1.000
_cell.angle_alpha   90.00
_cell.angle_beta   90.00
_cell.angle_gamma   90.00
#
_symmetry.space_group_name_H-M   'P 1'
#
loop_
_entity.id
_entity.type
_entity.pdbx_description
1 polymer ?
#
loop_
_entity_poly.entity_id
_entity_poly.type
_entity_poly.pdbx_seq_one_letter_code
_entity_poly.pdbx_strand_id
1 'polypeptide(L)'
;MMLRVVRAIVPKRVGRRERAVPVGVKSFSVIRIRSGFRHHVDEAGVGASHFGRRAVAHHLKFANRKLREKVSRFVGAAAALVVSGPVIGAVLAWPLAPAPDRDGATTTVALIQGSVPERGLAFEDRARQVLDNHIEQTAKLAAQIKAGAVPRPSLVVWPEDASDVDPFDDTTAYQAIDAAVKAIGVPVLVGAILQGPGPTHRRNAGILWSPTTGPAATYIKRHPVPFAEYIPLRSLAEFVSSDAKLVSQDMVAGHGDGLVQGGPFPIGDVICFEIAYDGLVRSSVAAGARLVVVQTNNATFGHTAETYQQLAMSQLRAVETGRTVLQVATTGLSAVIGPDGHIRLRSGKLYTPAILVANVPLRTVKTPATRVGAIPEYFLAGLGFVALAWSIKPVRRSVDPDAAPDPEEMVRT
;
A
#
# COMPACT_ATOMS: atom_id res chain seq x y z
N MET A 1 -4.26 -4.94 18.66
CA MET A 1 -3.50 -6.21 18.59
C MET A 1 -1.98 -6.01 18.69
N MET A 2 -1.36 -5.14 17.89
CA MET A 2 0.11 -4.99 17.82
C MET A 2 0.81 -4.49 19.11
N LEU A 3 0.13 -3.71 19.97
CA LEU A 3 0.72 -3.21 21.23
C LEU A 3 0.73 -4.22 22.39
N ARG A 4 -0.05 -5.30 22.33
CA ARG A 4 -0.13 -6.29 23.43
C ARG A 4 0.89 -7.44 23.27
N VAL A 5 1.25 -7.79 22.03
CA VAL A 5 2.23 -8.85 21.72
C VAL A 5 3.65 -8.50 22.18
N VAL A 6 4.03 -7.22 22.19
CA VAL A 6 5.38 -6.77 22.59
C VAL A 6 5.62 -6.91 24.11
N ARG A 7 4.57 -7.00 24.93
CA ARG A 7 4.71 -7.02 26.40
C ARG A 7 5.02 -8.39 27.00
N ALA A 8 4.93 -9.47 26.22
CA ALA A 8 5.05 -10.85 26.72
C ALA A 8 6.49 -11.43 26.69
N ILE A 9 7.47 -10.71 26.14
CA ILE A 9 8.83 -11.26 25.88
C ILE A 9 9.90 -10.73 26.88
N VAL A 10 9.56 -9.87 27.85
CA VAL A 10 10.53 -9.31 28.80
C VAL A 10 10.31 -9.86 30.22
N PRO A 11 11.29 -10.55 30.84
CA PRO A 11 11.15 -11.03 32.21
C PRO A 11 11.02 -9.88 33.20
N LYS A 12 10.04 -9.98 34.11
CA LYS A 12 9.84 -9.06 35.23
C LYS A 12 11.04 -9.13 36.19
N ARG A 13 11.93 -8.15 36.13
CA ARG A 13 12.66 -7.63 37.31
C ARG A 13 13.29 -6.27 36.98
N VAL A 14 12.99 -5.31 37.86
CA VAL A 14 13.71 -4.05 38.20
C VAL A 14 12.71 -2.90 38.31
N GLY A 15 12.71 -2.27 39.49
CA GLY A 15 11.67 -1.40 40.00
C GLY A 15 11.62 0.02 39.44
N ARG A 16 10.46 0.63 39.70
CA ARG A 16 10.10 2.07 39.67
C ARG A 16 11.22 3.04 39.30
N ARG A 17 11.11 3.59 38.09
CA ARG A 17 11.03 5.04 37.79
C ARG A 17 10.49 5.20 36.38
N GLU A 18 9.27 5.73 36.26
CA GLU A 18 8.61 6.01 34.99
C GLU A 18 9.40 7.07 34.20
N ARG A 19 9.99 6.65 33.08
CA ARG A 19 10.21 7.49 31.91
C ARG A 19 9.80 6.67 30.69
N ALA A 20 8.73 7.09 30.04
CA ALA A 20 8.24 6.49 28.81
C ALA A 20 9.30 6.63 27.71
N VAL A 21 9.86 5.50 27.27
CA VAL A 21 10.71 5.43 26.08
C VAL A 21 9.80 5.03 24.92
N PRO A 22 9.63 5.86 23.88
CA PRO A 22 8.82 5.49 22.73
C PRO A 22 9.56 4.40 21.92
N VAL A 23 8.97 3.20 21.87
CA VAL A 23 9.40 2.13 20.97
C VAL A 23 8.85 2.47 19.58
N GLY A 24 9.64 3.21 18.80
CA GLY A 24 9.34 3.52 17.41
C GLY A 24 9.62 2.32 16.51
N VAL A 25 8.57 1.70 15.98
CA VAL A 25 8.67 0.80 14.83
C VAL A 25 9.03 1.68 13.62
N LYS A 26 10.32 1.71 13.28
CA LYS A 26 10.85 2.47 12.14
C LYS A 26 10.81 1.62 10.89
N SER A 27 9.84 1.87 10.00
CA SER A 27 10.01 1.74 8.55
C SER A 27 8.88 2.47 7.82
N PHE A 28 9.18 2.85 6.57
CA PHE A 28 8.45 3.71 5.63
C PHE A 28 8.74 5.21 5.69
N SER A 29 9.59 5.63 4.76
CA SER A 29 9.75 7.01 4.31
C SER A 29 8.57 7.38 3.42
N VAL A 30 7.65 8.20 3.90
CA VAL A 30 6.66 8.88 3.05
C VAL A 30 7.27 10.19 2.56
N ILE A 31 7.46 10.34 1.25
CA ILE A 31 7.84 11.62 0.64
C ILE A 31 6.67 12.58 0.79
N ARG A 32 6.92 13.75 1.38
CA ARG A 32 5.94 14.81 1.58
C ARG A 32 5.57 15.44 0.23
N ILE A 33 4.45 15.05 -0.35
CA ILE A 33 3.83 15.81 -1.45
C ILE A 33 3.16 17.04 -0.82
N ARG A 34 3.69 18.23 -1.07
CA ARG A 34 3.17 19.50 -0.53
C ARG A 34 1.77 19.77 -1.10
N SER A 35 0.74 19.66 -0.28
CA SER A 35 -0.50 20.43 -0.42
C SER A 35 -0.56 21.47 0.71
N GLY A 36 -0.87 22.72 0.35
CA GLY A 36 -0.93 23.82 1.29
C GLY A 36 -2.06 23.64 2.29
N PHE A 37 -1.72 23.28 3.53
CA PHE A 37 -2.59 23.43 4.69
C PHE A 37 -1.90 24.37 5.68
N ARG A 38 -2.34 25.63 5.69
CA ARG A 38 -2.25 26.49 6.89
C ARG A 38 -3.36 26.03 7.82
N HIS A 39 -3.00 25.39 8.93
CA HIS A 39 -3.46 25.68 10.29
C HIS A 39 -3.03 24.53 11.23
N HIS A 40 -2.20 24.92 12.21
CA HIS A 40 -1.81 24.23 13.46
C HIS A 40 -1.75 22.70 13.46
N VAL A 41 -0.56 22.17 13.18
CA VAL A 41 -0.03 20.99 13.86
C VAL A 41 1.43 21.30 14.21
N ASP A 42 1.67 21.50 15.50
CA ASP A 42 3.00 21.63 16.09
C ASP A 42 3.79 20.32 15.96
N GLU A 43 5.09 20.49 15.75
CA GLU A 43 6.17 19.54 15.98
C GLU A 43 6.11 18.14 15.31
N ALA A 44 6.61 18.06 14.06
CA ALA A 44 7.38 16.90 13.58
C ALA A 44 8.16 17.27 12.30
N GLY A 45 9.02 18.29 12.40
CA GLY A 45 10.19 18.35 11.53
C GLY A 45 11.23 17.35 12.05
N VAL A 46 12.03 16.80 11.14
CA VAL A 46 13.28 16.04 11.40
C VAL A 46 13.13 14.51 11.26
N GLY A 47 12.94 14.06 10.02
CA GLY A 47 13.20 12.66 9.59
C GLY A 47 14.40 12.54 8.64
N ALA A 48 14.53 13.46 7.67
CA ALA A 48 15.61 13.41 6.67
C ALA A 48 16.89 14.17 7.08
N SER A 49 16.79 15.19 7.95
CA SER A 49 17.95 15.98 8.39
C SER A 49 18.76 15.34 9.54
N HIS A 50 18.25 14.26 10.16
CA HIS A 50 18.98 13.52 11.20
C HIS A 50 19.74 12.29 10.69
N PHE A 51 19.36 11.73 9.54
CA PHE A 51 20.12 10.62 8.93
C PHE A 51 21.50 11.09 8.44
N GLY A 52 21.64 12.36 8.04
CA GLY A 52 22.87 12.91 7.48
C GLY A 52 23.91 13.47 8.46
N ARG A 53 23.61 13.64 9.76
CA ARG A 53 24.54 14.35 10.68
C ARG A 53 25.04 13.57 11.90
N ARG A 54 24.41 12.46 12.31
CA ARG A 54 24.83 11.75 13.54
C ARG A 54 25.03 10.23 13.44
N ALA A 55 24.73 9.60 12.30
CA ALA A 55 24.43 8.16 12.32
C ALA A 55 25.60 7.16 12.21
N VAL A 56 26.86 7.53 11.92
CA VAL A 56 27.90 6.46 11.79
C VAL A 56 29.26 6.81 12.41
N ALA A 57 29.67 8.08 12.46
CA ALA A 57 31.04 8.42 12.85
C ALA A 57 31.26 8.67 14.36
N HIS A 58 30.20 8.79 15.18
CA HIS A 58 30.34 9.27 16.56
C HIS A 58 30.28 8.17 17.65
N HIS A 59 30.08 6.91 17.29
CA HIS A 59 30.06 5.78 18.23
C HIS A 59 31.04 4.66 17.91
N LEU A 60 31.71 4.70 16.76
CA LEU A 60 32.86 3.83 16.52
C LEU A 60 34.10 4.50 17.11
N LYS A 61 34.48 4.09 18.33
CA LYS A 61 35.77 4.45 18.94
C LYS A 61 36.90 3.78 18.14
N PHE A 62 37.21 4.30 16.96
CA PHE A 62 38.38 3.88 16.21
C PHE A 62 39.62 4.53 16.82
N ALA A 63 40.54 3.71 17.34
CA ALA A 63 41.80 4.15 17.94
C ALA A 63 42.77 4.83 16.93
N ASN A 64 42.45 4.84 15.63
CA ASN A 64 43.34 5.29 14.57
C ASN A 64 42.74 6.48 13.77
N ARG A 65 43.33 7.67 13.91
CA ARG A 65 42.86 8.94 13.31
C ARG A 65 42.76 8.88 11.78
N LYS A 66 43.70 8.20 11.10
CA LYS A 66 43.69 8.02 9.64
C LYS A 66 42.54 7.13 9.16
N LEU A 67 42.13 6.15 9.96
CA LEU A 67 40.98 5.29 9.65
C LEU A 67 39.66 6.07 9.78
N ARG A 68 39.56 6.94 10.79
CA ARG A 68 38.40 7.82 11.00
C ARG A 68 38.19 8.78 9.83
N GLU A 69 39.24 9.39 9.29
CA GLU A 69 39.15 10.28 8.12
C GLU A 69 38.78 9.53 6.83
N LYS A 70 39.34 8.34 6.60
CA LYS A 70 38.96 7.51 5.44
C LYS A 70 37.50 7.07 5.51
N VAL A 71 37.05 6.59 6.68
CA VAL A 71 35.66 6.19 6.90
C VAL A 71 34.72 7.40 6.81
N SER A 72 35.08 8.57 7.33
CA SER A 72 34.20 9.75 7.24
C SER A 72 34.10 10.30 5.81
N ARG A 73 35.18 10.28 5.02
CA ARG A 73 35.15 10.66 3.60
C ARG A 73 34.32 9.67 2.79
N PHE A 74 34.41 8.38 3.09
CA PHE A 74 33.62 7.34 2.43
C PHE A 74 32.14 7.42 2.80
N VAL A 75 31.81 7.57 4.09
CA VAL A 75 30.43 7.81 4.55
C VAL A 75 29.89 9.11 3.98
N GLY A 76 30.70 10.16 3.87
CA GLY A 76 30.35 11.42 3.23
C GLY A 76 30.05 11.26 1.73
N ALA A 77 30.87 10.51 1.01
CA ALA A 77 30.67 10.21 -0.41
C ALA A 77 29.45 9.30 -0.65
N ALA A 78 29.24 8.28 0.19
CA ALA A 78 28.07 7.41 0.15
C ALA A 78 26.79 8.18 0.48
N ALA A 79 26.81 9.04 1.51
CA ALA A 79 25.69 9.91 1.84
C ALA A 79 25.42 10.93 0.73
N ALA A 80 26.46 11.50 0.11
CA ALA A 80 26.32 12.37 -1.05
C ALA A 80 25.66 11.62 -2.22
N LEU A 81 26.10 10.41 -2.56
CA LEU A 81 25.50 9.56 -3.60
C LEU A 81 24.04 9.18 -3.32
N VAL A 82 23.71 8.89 -2.05
CA VAL A 82 22.33 8.57 -1.63
C VAL A 82 21.42 9.80 -1.74
N VAL A 83 21.94 11.01 -1.50
CA VAL A 83 21.17 12.26 -1.60
C VAL A 83 21.12 12.79 -3.03
N SER A 84 22.23 12.73 -3.78
CA SER A 84 22.34 13.24 -5.14
C SER A 84 21.80 12.26 -6.17
N GLY A 85 21.87 10.94 -5.91
CA GLY A 85 21.39 9.89 -6.82
C GLY A 85 19.92 10.04 -7.22
N PRO A 86 18.98 10.24 -6.27
CA PRO A 86 17.58 10.49 -6.61
C PRO A 86 17.36 11.80 -7.38
N VAL A 87 18.13 12.85 -7.07
CA VAL A 87 18.03 14.15 -7.75
C VAL A 87 18.55 14.05 -9.19
N ILE A 88 19.72 13.44 -9.38
CA ILE A 88 20.31 13.17 -10.70
C ILE A 88 19.39 12.23 -11.48
N GLY A 89 18.88 11.18 -10.83
CA GLY A 89 17.91 10.25 -11.43
C GLY A 89 16.64 10.96 -11.88
N ALA A 90 16.08 11.87 -11.07
CA ALA A 90 14.91 12.66 -11.44
C ALA A 90 15.18 13.60 -12.62
N VAL A 91 16.35 14.24 -12.65
CA VAL A 91 16.78 15.12 -13.76
C VAL A 91 17.01 14.32 -15.04
N LEU A 92 17.66 13.16 -14.96
CA LEU A 92 17.92 12.29 -16.12
C LEU A 92 16.66 11.59 -16.62
N ALA A 93 15.68 11.33 -15.74
CA ALA A 93 14.39 10.76 -16.10
C ALA A 93 13.38 11.81 -16.56
N TRP A 94 13.64 13.11 -16.37
CA TRP A 94 12.76 14.21 -16.79
C TRP A 94 12.36 14.16 -18.28
N PRO A 95 13.27 13.88 -19.24
CA PRO A 95 12.89 13.73 -20.65
C PRO A 95 12.04 12.49 -20.93
N LEU A 96 12.07 11.51 -20.02
CA LEU A 96 11.27 10.29 -20.07
C LEU A 96 9.95 10.42 -19.30
N ALA A 97 9.70 11.59 -18.69
CA ALA A 97 8.42 11.88 -18.08
C ALA A 97 7.32 11.61 -19.12
N PRO A 98 6.24 10.90 -18.75
CA PRO A 98 5.20 10.55 -19.68
C PRO A 98 4.70 11.83 -20.36
N ALA A 99 4.72 11.84 -21.70
CA ALA A 99 4.12 12.93 -22.45
C ALA A 99 2.66 13.16 -21.98
N PRO A 100 2.14 14.40 -22.09
CA PRO A 100 0.72 14.68 -21.95
C PRO A 100 -0.09 13.68 -22.79
N ASP A 101 -1.32 13.37 -22.35
CA ASP A 101 -2.19 12.37 -22.99
C ASP A 101 -2.20 12.51 -24.52
N ARG A 102 -1.56 11.56 -25.21
CA ARG A 102 -1.56 11.53 -26.68
C ARG A 102 -2.88 11.01 -27.24
N ASP A 103 -3.61 10.21 -26.46
CA ASP A 103 -4.85 9.57 -26.90
C ASP A 103 -6.10 10.39 -26.54
N GLY A 104 -6.03 11.27 -25.53
CA GLY A 104 -7.17 12.09 -25.05
C GLY A 104 -8.39 11.31 -24.55
N ALA A 105 -8.35 9.98 -24.55
CA ALA A 105 -9.49 9.14 -24.24
C ALA A 105 -9.85 9.26 -22.75
N THR A 106 -11.10 9.63 -22.48
CA THR A 106 -11.65 9.69 -21.13
C THR A 106 -12.84 8.77 -20.96
N THR A 107 -13.13 8.38 -19.72
CA THR A 107 -14.34 7.63 -19.37
C THR A 107 -14.96 8.17 -18.10
N THR A 108 -16.28 8.01 -17.96
CA THR A 108 -16.95 8.27 -16.69
C THR A 108 -16.96 7.00 -15.85
N VAL A 109 -16.58 7.09 -14.58
CA VAL A 109 -16.63 6.00 -13.60
C VAL A 109 -17.44 6.44 -12.38
N ALA A 110 -18.01 5.47 -11.68
CA ALA A 110 -18.67 5.70 -10.40
C ALA A 110 -18.13 4.78 -9.31
N LEU A 111 -17.89 5.32 -8.12
CA LEU A 111 -17.48 4.58 -6.93
C LEU A 111 -18.63 4.62 -5.93
N ILE A 112 -19.04 3.46 -5.45
CA ILE A 112 -20.13 3.31 -4.48
C ILE A 112 -19.54 2.96 -3.12
N GLN A 113 -19.78 3.82 -2.13
CA GLN A 113 -19.42 3.58 -0.74
C GLN A 113 -20.71 3.42 0.06
N GLY A 114 -21.06 2.18 0.42
CA GLY A 114 -22.26 1.86 1.20
C GLY A 114 -22.15 2.26 2.67
N SER A 115 -20.94 2.15 3.24
CA SER A 115 -20.66 2.30 4.68
C SER A 115 -21.42 1.31 5.58
N VAL A 116 -20.98 1.23 6.84
CA VAL A 116 -21.72 0.62 7.95
C VAL A 116 -21.53 1.46 9.22
N PRO A 117 -22.53 1.58 10.11
CA PRO A 117 -22.51 2.55 11.20
C PRO A 117 -21.53 2.24 12.36
N GLU A 118 -21.06 1.00 12.52
CA GLU A 118 -20.27 0.59 13.69
C GLU A 118 -18.89 0.02 13.35
N ARG A 119 -17.97 0.08 14.32
CA ARG A 119 -16.60 -0.44 14.24
C ARG A 119 -16.55 -1.91 14.68
N GLY A 120 -15.55 -2.64 14.20
CA GLY A 120 -15.06 -3.88 14.82
C GLY A 120 -15.44 -5.16 14.10
N LEU A 121 -14.75 -6.26 14.42
CA LEU A 121 -14.83 -7.58 13.73
C LEU A 121 -16.23 -8.20 13.66
N ALA A 122 -17.19 -7.71 14.46
CA ALA A 122 -18.60 -8.10 14.44
C ALA A 122 -19.39 -7.56 13.22
N PHE A 123 -18.73 -7.04 12.18
CA PHE A 123 -19.37 -6.79 10.89
C PHE A 123 -19.62 -8.10 10.12
N GLU A 124 -18.83 -9.14 10.37
CA GLU A 124 -19.06 -10.48 9.79
C GLU A 124 -20.40 -11.10 10.29
N ASP A 125 -20.89 -10.68 11.47
CA ASP A 125 -22.16 -11.14 12.08
C ASP A 125 -23.41 -10.43 11.55
N ARG A 126 -23.25 -9.45 10.65
CA ARG A 126 -24.34 -8.72 9.97
C ARG A 126 -24.39 -9.05 8.48
N ALA A 127 -24.18 -10.32 8.17
CA ALA A 127 -24.27 -10.88 6.82
C ALA A 127 -25.43 -10.21 6.06
N ARG A 128 -25.12 -9.58 4.92
CA ARG A 128 -26.01 -8.82 4.02
C ARG A 128 -26.23 -7.33 4.32
N GLN A 129 -26.01 -6.81 5.53
CA GLN A 129 -26.23 -5.36 5.74
C GLN A 129 -25.27 -4.51 4.89
N VAL A 130 -24.01 -4.95 4.79
CA VAL A 130 -23.02 -4.28 3.94
C VAL A 130 -23.47 -4.34 2.47
N LEU A 131 -23.91 -5.51 2.01
CA LEU A 131 -24.43 -5.70 0.65
C LEU A 131 -25.62 -4.79 0.35
N ASP A 132 -26.62 -4.79 1.23
CA ASP A 132 -27.83 -3.99 1.09
C ASP A 132 -27.51 -2.49 1.00
N ASN A 133 -26.55 -2.01 1.79
CA ASN A 133 -26.12 -0.61 1.74
C ASN A 133 -25.51 -0.25 0.36
N HIS A 134 -24.70 -1.15 -0.23
CA HIS A 134 -24.14 -0.92 -1.57
C HIS A 134 -25.20 -0.98 -2.67
N ILE A 135 -26.18 -1.87 -2.53
CA ILE A 135 -27.34 -1.94 -3.43
C ILE A 135 -28.15 -0.64 -3.34
N GLU A 136 -28.42 -0.14 -2.14
CA GLU A 136 -29.18 1.10 -1.95
C GLU A 136 -28.46 2.31 -2.57
N GLN A 137 -27.15 2.44 -2.37
CA GLN A 137 -26.37 3.51 -2.99
C GLN A 137 -26.30 3.36 -4.52
N THR A 138 -26.26 2.13 -5.03
CA THR A 138 -26.32 1.87 -6.49
C THR A 138 -27.68 2.26 -7.07
N ALA A 139 -28.78 1.99 -6.36
CA ALA A 139 -30.12 2.41 -6.75
C ALA A 139 -30.25 3.96 -6.74
N LYS A 140 -29.66 4.63 -5.75
CA LYS A 140 -29.56 6.10 -5.71
C LYS A 140 -28.81 6.66 -6.91
N LEU A 141 -27.67 6.06 -7.27
CA LEU A 141 -26.93 6.45 -8.48
C LEU A 141 -27.79 6.25 -9.75
N ALA A 142 -28.51 5.12 -9.87
CA ALA A 142 -29.40 4.88 -11.00
C ALA A 142 -30.50 5.95 -11.13
N ALA A 143 -31.09 6.35 -10.00
CA ALA A 143 -32.07 7.43 -9.96
C ALA A 143 -31.46 8.79 -10.38
N GLN A 144 -30.25 9.11 -9.91
CA GLN A 144 -29.53 10.34 -10.30
C GLN A 144 -29.21 10.36 -11.80
N ILE A 145 -28.83 9.23 -12.40
CA ILE A 145 -28.60 9.12 -13.84
C ILE A 145 -29.91 9.32 -14.60
N LYS A 146 -31.00 8.66 -14.18
CA LYS A 146 -32.32 8.79 -14.83
C LYS A 146 -32.84 10.23 -14.77
N ALA A 147 -32.57 10.94 -13.68
CA ALA A 147 -32.91 12.36 -13.52
C ALA A 147 -31.98 13.31 -14.29
N GLY A 148 -30.91 12.82 -14.92
CA GLY A 148 -29.91 13.64 -15.61
C GLY A 148 -29.01 14.45 -14.67
N ALA A 149 -29.02 14.17 -13.36
CA ALA A 149 -28.24 14.89 -12.36
C ALA A 149 -26.74 14.55 -12.43
N VAL A 150 -26.40 13.34 -12.89
CA VAL A 150 -25.02 12.88 -13.12
C VAL A 150 -24.91 12.15 -14.45
N PRO A 151 -23.75 12.20 -15.12
CA PRO A 151 -23.54 11.43 -16.36
C PRO A 151 -23.58 9.93 -16.09
N ARG A 152 -24.06 9.16 -17.06
CA ARG A 152 -24.04 7.69 -17.01
C ARG A 152 -22.58 7.20 -17.04
N PRO A 153 -22.11 6.44 -16.02
CA PRO A 153 -20.76 5.89 -16.02
C PRO A 153 -20.65 4.69 -16.96
N SER A 154 -19.43 4.39 -17.40
CA SER A 154 -19.12 3.16 -18.15
C SER A 154 -18.81 1.98 -17.21
N LEU A 155 -18.43 2.26 -15.96
CA LEU A 155 -18.09 1.30 -14.92
C LEU A 155 -18.53 1.83 -13.56
N VAL A 156 -19.15 0.96 -12.75
CA VAL A 156 -19.37 1.19 -11.31
C VAL A 156 -18.42 0.29 -10.53
N VAL A 157 -17.92 0.75 -9.39
CA VAL A 157 -17.02 -0.03 -8.53
C VAL A 157 -17.56 -0.06 -7.11
N TRP A 158 -17.63 -1.25 -6.52
CA TRP A 158 -17.93 -1.48 -5.12
C TRP A 158 -16.62 -1.80 -4.36
N PRO A 159 -16.54 -1.53 -3.05
CA PRO A 159 -15.34 -1.78 -2.25
C PRO A 159 -15.10 -3.27 -2.00
N GLU A 160 -13.99 -3.55 -1.32
CA GLU A 160 -13.67 -4.88 -0.81
C GLU A 160 -14.76 -5.33 0.15
N ASP A 161 -15.14 -6.61 0.07
CA ASP A 161 -16.11 -7.20 1.00
C ASP A 161 -17.46 -6.45 0.98
N ALA A 162 -17.85 -5.93 -0.20
CA ALA A 162 -19.17 -5.34 -0.38
C ALA A 162 -20.27 -6.40 -0.35
N SER A 163 -19.95 -7.63 -0.77
CA SER A 163 -20.69 -8.85 -0.43
C SER A 163 -19.87 -9.67 0.57
N ASP A 164 -20.37 -9.72 1.80
CA ASP A 164 -19.80 -10.47 2.93
C ASP A 164 -20.13 -11.96 2.92
N VAL A 165 -21.05 -12.36 2.04
CA VAL A 165 -21.38 -13.75 1.71
C VAL A 165 -20.97 -14.06 0.27
N ASP A 166 -20.65 -15.33 0.00
CA ASP A 166 -20.32 -15.80 -1.35
C ASP A 166 -21.59 -15.76 -2.22
N PRO A 167 -21.65 -14.89 -3.25
CA PRO A 167 -22.82 -14.80 -4.11
C PRO A 167 -23.00 -16.02 -5.01
N PHE A 168 -22.01 -16.89 -5.18
CA PHE A 168 -22.17 -18.14 -5.94
C PHE A 168 -22.81 -19.25 -5.11
N ASP A 169 -22.72 -19.16 -3.77
CA ASP A 169 -23.33 -20.13 -2.85
C ASP A 169 -24.64 -19.60 -2.21
N ASP A 170 -24.80 -18.28 -2.08
CA ASP A 170 -26.03 -17.63 -1.61
C ASP A 170 -26.83 -17.04 -2.79
N THR A 171 -27.87 -17.78 -3.22
CA THR A 171 -28.78 -17.36 -4.29
C THR A 171 -29.44 -16.00 -4.03
N THR A 172 -29.68 -15.63 -2.78
CA THR A 172 -30.29 -14.33 -2.43
C THR A 172 -29.31 -13.21 -2.72
N ALA A 173 -28.06 -13.36 -2.29
CA ALA A 173 -26.99 -12.40 -2.60
C ALA A 173 -26.75 -12.30 -4.11
N TYR A 174 -26.71 -13.44 -4.82
CA TYR A 174 -26.61 -13.46 -6.28
C TYR A 174 -27.70 -12.60 -6.93
N GLN A 175 -28.97 -12.88 -6.59
CA GLN A 175 -30.12 -12.21 -7.20
C GLN A 175 -30.15 -10.72 -6.86
N ALA A 176 -29.77 -10.36 -5.64
CA ALA A 176 -29.73 -8.97 -5.19
C ALA A 176 -28.65 -8.17 -5.95
N ILE A 177 -27.45 -8.73 -6.10
CA ILE A 177 -26.37 -8.13 -6.91
C ILE A 177 -26.81 -8.04 -8.38
N ASP A 178 -27.28 -9.14 -8.96
CA ASP A 178 -27.68 -9.20 -10.36
C ASP A 178 -28.80 -8.20 -10.68
N ALA A 179 -29.80 -8.06 -9.80
CA ALA A 179 -30.86 -7.07 -9.93
C ALA A 179 -30.32 -5.63 -9.85
N ALA A 180 -29.39 -5.34 -8.93
CA ALA A 180 -28.77 -4.02 -8.82
C ALA A 180 -27.96 -3.66 -10.07
N VAL A 181 -27.17 -4.61 -10.60
CA VAL A 181 -26.37 -4.45 -11.81
C VAL A 181 -27.25 -4.26 -13.05
N LYS A 182 -28.33 -5.04 -13.18
CA LYS A 182 -29.33 -4.88 -14.25
C LYS A 182 -30.04 -3.52 -14.17
N ALA A 183 -30.40 -3.07 -12.97
CA ALA A 183 -31.10 -1.80 -12.77
C ALA A 183 -30.26 -0.58 -13.14
N ILE A 184 -28.96 -0.57 -12.79
CA ILE A 184 -28.04 0.49 -13.24
C ILE A 184 -27.71 0.33 -14.74
N GLY A 185 -27.69 -0.90 -15.24
CA GLY A 185 -27.51 -1.26 -16.65
C GLY A 185 -26.08 -1.03 -17.16
N VAL A 186 -25.10 -0.98 -16.27
CA VAL A 186 -23.67 -0.80 -16.59
C VAL A 186 -22.86 -1.87 -15.85
N PRO A 187 -21.69 -2.28 -16.35
CA PRO A 187 -20.83 -3.23 -15.64
C PRO A 187 -20.43 -2.71 -14.26
N VAL A 188 -20.42 -3.62 -13.28
CA VAL A 188 -20.03 -3.33 -11.89
C VAL A 188 -18.88 -4.24 -11.47
N LEU A 189 -17.79 -3.68 -10.97
CA LEU A 189 -16.74 -4.45 -10.30
C LEU A 189 -17.12 -4.60 -8.81
N VAL A 190 -17.56 -5.80 -8.45
CA VAL A 190 -18.13 -6.14 -7.13
C VAL A 190 -17.07 -6.81 -6.26
N GLY A 191 -16.77 -6.23 -5.09
CA GLY A 191 -15.92 -6.90 -4.11
C GLY A 191 -16.72 -7.90 -3.28
N ALA A 192 -16.23 -9.13 -3.19
CA ALA A 192 -16.92 -10.22 -2.50
C ALA A 192 -15.95 -11.17 -1.79
N ILE A 193 -16.42 -11.80 -0.72
CA ILE A 193 -15.76 -12.96 -0.12
C ILE A 193 -16.32 -14.23 -0.75
N LEU A 194 -15.43 -15.06 -1.30
CA LEU A 194 -15.76 -16.33 -1.92
C LEU A 194 -15.29 -17.50 -1.05
N GLN A 195 -15.94 -18.65 -1.16
CA GLN A 195 -15.43 -19.88 -0.60
C GLN A 195 -14.10 -20.27 -1.26
N GLY A 196 -13.19 -20.80 -0.44
CA GLY A 196 -11.90 -21.30 -0.84
C GLY A 196 -11.91 -22.83 -1.03
N PRO A 197 -10.73 -23.42 -1.30
CA PRO A 197 -10.57 -24.87 -1.32
C PRO A 197 -10.80 -25.49 0.06
N GLY A 198 -11.98 -26.06 0.26
CA GLY A 198 -12.38 -26.70 1.52
C GLY A 198 -12.94 -25.72 2.57
N PRO A 199 -13.47 -26.24 3.69
CA PRO A 199 -14.29 -25.47 4.64
C PRO A 199 -13.51 -24.46 5.50
N THR A 200 -12.18 -24.56 5.53
CA THR A 200 -11.29 -23.70 6.33
C THR A 200 -10.64 -22.60 5.51
N HIS A 201 -11.06 -22.41 4.26
CA HIS A 201 -10.46 -21.43 3.37
C HIS A 201 -11.51 -20.53 2.75
N ARG A 202 -11.12 -19.28 2.53
CA ARG A 202 -11.90 -18.29 1.78
C ARG A 202 -11.01 -17.56 0.79
N ARG A 203 -11.60 -16.78 -0.11
CA ARG A 203 -10.91 -15.96 -1.11
C ARG A 203 -11.53 -14.57 -1.09
N ASN A 204 -10.71 -13.54 -1.21
CA ASN A 204 -11.16 -12.17 -1.33
C ASN A 204 -11.07 -11.76 -2.81
N ALA A 205 -12.19 -11.34 -3.39
CA ALA A 205 -12.35 -11.28 -4.83
C ALA A 205 -12.94 -9.95 -5.32
N GLY A 206 -12.51 -9.53 -6.51
CA GLY A 206 -13.16 -8.52 -7.33
C GLY A 206 -13.81 -9.20 -8.54
N ILE A 207 -15.15 -9.17 -8.64
CA ILE A 207 -15.93 -9.85 -9.68
C ILE A 207 -16.48 -8.79 -10.63
N LEU A 208 -16.08 -8.83 -11.90
CA LEU A 208 -16.71 -8.01 -12.92
C LEU A 208 -18.08 -8.60 -13.26
N TRP A 209 -19.14 -7.88 -12.91
CA TRP A 209 -20.52 -8.27 -13.16
C TRP A 209 -21.11 -7.49 -14.32
N SER A 210 -21.58 -8.20 -15.33
CA SER A 210 -22.22 -7.65 -16.52
C SER A 210 -23.73 -7.55 -16.33
N PRO A 211 -24.38 -6.45 -16.75
CA PRO A 211 -25.83 -6.31 -16.69
C PRO A 211 -26.58 -7.26 -17.63
N THR A 212 -25.91 -7.84 -18.62
CA THR A 212 -26.54 -8.73 -19.62
C THR A 212 -26.19 -10.20 -19.39
N THR A 213 -24.95 -10.49 -19.01
CA THR A 213 -24.43 -11.87 -18.92
C THR A 213 -24.19 -12.34 -17.49
N GLY A 214 -24.35 -11.48 -16.48
CA GLY A 214 -24.06 -11.80 -15.09
C GLY A 214 -22.57 -11.74 -14.73
N PRO A 215 -22.12 -12.45 -13.69
CA PRO A 215 -20.71 -12.42 -13.25
C PRO A 215 -19.78 -12.99 -14.32
N ALA A 216 -18.63 -12.34 -14.53
CA ALA A 216 -17.68 -12.66 -15.57
C ALA A 216 -16.25 -12.82 -15.00
N ALA A 217 -15.31 -11.95 -15.37
CA ALA A 217 -13.93 -12.04 -14.93
C ALA A 217 -13.80 -11.79 -13.41
N THR A 218 -13.03 -12.64 -12.74
CA THR A 218 -12.80 -12.54 -11.28
C THR A 218 -11.32 -12.38 -10.99
N TYR A 219 -10.98 -11.32 -10.26
CA TYR A 219 -9.69 -11.15 -9.60
C TYR A 219 -9.76 -11.76 -8.19
N ILE A 220 -8.71 -12.48 -7.79
CA ILE A 220 -8.54 -12.96 -6.40
C ILE A 220 -7.31 -12.26 -5.83
N LYS A 221 -7.46 -11.70 -4.62
CA LYS A 221 -6.38 -11.04 -3.87
C LYS A 221 -5.13 -11.91 -3.82
N ARG A 222 -4.01 -11.40 -4.32
CA ARG A 222 -2.73 -12.09 -4.47
C ARG A 222 -1.85 -12.01 -3.22
N HIS A 223 -2.07 -11.01 -2.37
CA HIS A 223 -1.27 -10.81 -1.16
C HIS A 223 -2.13 -10.68 0.11
N PRO A 224 -2.63 -11.81 0.65
CA PRO A 224 -3.31 -11.82 1.94
C PRO A 224 -2.41 -11.31 3.08
N VAL A 225 -3.01 -10.62 4.04
CA VAL A 225 -2.31 -10.00 5.18
C VAL A 225 -2.06 -11.02 6.28
N PRO A 226 -0.79 -11.26 6.68
CA PRO A 226 -0.47 -12.15 7.78
C PRO A 226 -1.14 -11.72 9.09
N PHE A 227 -1.66 -12.69 9.85
CA PHE A 227 -2.36 -12.54 11.13
C PHE A 227 -3.70 -11.77 11.07
N ALA A 228 -4.12 -11.32 9.90
CA ALA A 228 -5.43 -10.69 9.70
C ALA A 228 -6.31 -11.54 8.76
N GLU A 229 -5.71 -12.05 7.69
CA GLU A 229 -6.42 -12.80 6.65
C GLU A 229 -6.00 -14.27 6.60
N TYR A 230 -4.80 -14.59 7.08
CA TYR A 230 -4.36 -15.96 7.31
C TYR A 230 -3.42 -16.03 8.51
N ILE A 231 -3.24 -17.21 9.10
CA ILE A 231 -2.33 -17.43 10.24
C ILE A 231 -1.05 -18.16 9.79
N PRO A 232 0.11 -17.47 9.72
CA PRO A 232 1.39 -18.13 9.49
C PRO A 232 1.71 -19.10 10.63
N LEU A 233 2.16 -20.32 10.29
CA LEU A 233 2.54 -21.35 11.27
C LEU A 233 1.45 -21.57 12.33
N ARG A 234 0.18 -21.72 11.90
CA ARG A 234 -1.04 -21.76 12.73
C ARG A 234 -0.88 -22.51 14.05
N SER A 235 -0.36 -23.73 14.04
CA SER A 235 -0.18 -24.51 15.27
C SER A 235 0.72 -23.81 16.31
N LEU A 236 1.79 -23.15 15.88
CA LEU A 236 2.67 -22.38 16.77
C LEU A 236 2.00 -21.07 17.20
N ALA A 237 1.34 -20.37 16.27
CA ALA A 237 0.66 -19.12 16.57
C ALA A 237 -0.47 -19.31 17.60
N GLU A 238 -1.28 -20.36 17.45
CA GLU A 238 -2.36 -20.73 18.39
C GLU A 238 -1.83 -21.25 19.73
N PHE A 239 -0.64 -21.88 19.75
CA PHE A 239 0.05 -22.23 20.99
C PHE A 239 0.52 -20.99 21.76
N VAL A 240 1.03 -19.97 21.04
CA VAL A 240 1.52 -18.72 21.65
C VAL A 240 0.37 -17.80 22.07
N SER A 241 -0.72 -17.75 21.30
CA SER A 241 -1.87 -16.88 21.57
C SER A 241 -3.18 -17.46 21.05
N SER A 242 -4.20 -17.50 21.91
CA SER A 242 -5.57 -17.86 21.53
C SER A 242 -6.20 -16.91 20.50
N ASP A 243 -5.69 -15.67 20.38
CA ASP A 243 -6.21 -14.68 19.43
C ASP A 243 -6.03 -15.15 17.97
N ALA A 244 -5.07 -16.03 17.69
CA ALA A 244 -4.89 -16.62 16.36
C ALA A 244 -6.12 -17.41 15.89
N LYS A 245 -6.96 -17.90 16.82
CA LYS A 245 -8.20 -18.61 16.52
C LYS A 245 -9.34 -17.70 16.04
N LEU A 246 -9.19 -16.38 16.18
CA LEU A 246 -10.15 -15.41 15.65
C LEU A 246 -10.18 -15.42 14.12
N VAL A 247 -9.08 -15.81 13.47
CA VAL A 247 -9.05 -16.10 12.02
C VAL A 247 -9.35 -17.59 11.84
N SER A 248 -10.65 -17.89 11.71
CA SER A 248 -11.16 -19.26 11.58
C SER A 248 -10.95 -19.86 10.19
N GLN A 249 -10.89 -19.02 9.15
CA GLN A 249 -10.64 -19.42 7.77
C GLN A 249 -9.46 -18.63 7.20
N ASP A 250 -8.51 -19.34 6.60
CA ASP A 250 -7.35 -18.73 5.95
C ASP A 250 -7.73 -18.26 4.54
N MET A 251 -7.41 -17.00 4.22
CA MET A 251 -7.54 -16.47 2.87
C MET A 251 -6.47 -17.08 1.96
N VAL A 252 -6.91 -17.65 0.85
CA VAL A 252 -6.02 -18.22 -0.17
C VAL A 252 -5.65 -17.15 -1.20
N ALA A 253 -4.36 -17.01 -1.45
CA ALA A 253 -3.82 -16.07 -2.41
C ALA A 253 -4.21 -16.45 -3.85
N GLY A 254 -4.67 -15.45 -4.61
CA GLY A 254 -4.82 -15.51 -6.05
C GLY A 254 -3.49 -15.48 -6.79
N HIS A 255 -3.56 -15.69 -8.11
CA HIS A 255 -2.40 -15.72 -9.01
C HIS A 255 -2.64 -14.82 -10.22
N GLY A 256 -1.59 -14.49 -10.97
CA GLY A 256 -1.65 -13.67 -12.18
C GLY A 256 -1.21 -12.22 -11.98
N ASP A 257 -1.44 -11.41 -13.01
CA ASP A 257 -0.96 -10.03 -13.11
C ASP A 257 -1.91 -8.99 -12.49
N GLY A 258 -3.13 -9.38 -12.12
CA GLY A 258 -4.16 -8.49 -11.56
C GLY A 258 -4.92 -7.70 -12.61
N LEU A 259 -4.87 -8.11 -13.89
CA LEU A 259 -5.65 -7.53 -14.96
C LEU A 259 -7.05 -8.16 -15.04
N VAL A 260 -8.08 -7.36 -14.83
CA VAL A 260 -9.49 -7.73 -15.07
C VAL A 260 -9.89 -7.26 -16.47
N GLN A 261 -10.29 -8.21 -17.32
CA GLN A 261 -10.71 -7.99 -18.71
C GLN A 261 -12.20 -8.30 -18.90
N GLY A 262 -12.74 -8.05 -20.10
CA GLY A 262 -14.15 -8.30 -20.45
C GLY A 262 -15.11 -7.16 -20.09
N GLY A 263 -14.60 -6.08 -19.47
CA GLY A 263 -15.33 -4.84 -19.23
C GLY A 263 -15.13 -3.79 -20.33
N PRO A 264 -15.54 -2.53 -20.10
CA PRO A 264 -15.38 -1.45 -21.09
C PRO A 264 -13.92 -1.11 -21.41
N PHE A 265 -12.99 -1.48 -20.52
CA PHE A 265 -11.55 -1.34 -20.67
C PHE A 265 -10.84 -2.27 -19.67
N PRO A 266 -9.55 -2.60 -19.87
CA PRO A 266 -8.79 -3.42 -18.92
C PRO A 266 -8.52 -2.66 -17.61
N ILE A 267 -8.85 -3.28 -16.48
CA ILE A 267 -8.73 -2.71 -15.13
C ILE A 267 -7.61 -3.44 -14.39
N GLY A 268 -6.73 -2.71 -13.74
CA GLY A 268 -5.78 -3.28 -12.80
C GLY A 268 -6.41 -3.29 -11.42
N ASP A 269 -6.89 -4.44 -10.97
CA ASP A 269 -7.53 -4.54 -9.67
C ASP A 269 -6.51 -4.92 -8.59
N VAL A 270 -6.58 -4.23 -7.45
CA VAL A 270 -5.81 -4.51 -6.25
C VAL A 270 -6.70 -4.34 -5.03
N ILE A 271 -6.55 -5.23 -4.07
CA ILE A 271 -7.42 -5.27 -2.90
C ILE A 271 -6.63 -4.84 -1.67
N CYS A 272 -7.10 -3.77 -1.01
CA CYS A 272 -6.67 -3.31 0.30
C CYS A 272 -5.16 -3.04 0.39
N PHE A 273 -4.43 -3.80 1.21
CA PHE A 273 -2.99 -3.65 1.43
C PHE A 273 -2.13 -3.90 0.19
N GLU A 274 -2.68 -4.51 -0.87
CA GLU A 274 -1.93 -4.74 -2.11
C GLU A 274 -1.43 -3.45 -2.76
N ILE A 275 -2.08 -2.31 -2.50
CA ILE A 275 -1.65 -1.01 -3.00
C ILE A 275 -0.28 -0.57 -2.46
N ALA A 276 0.13 -1.10 -1.30
CA ALA A 276 1.44 -0.84 -0.71
C ALA A 276 2.58 -1.56 -1.45
N TYR A 277 2.27 -2.58 -2.27
CA TYR A 277 3.24 -3.41 -2.98
C TYR A 277 3.36 -2.96 -4.43
N ASP A 278 4.47 -2.33 -4.75
CA ASP A 278 4.74 -1.76 -6.06
C ASP A 278 4.65 -2.77 -7.20
N GLY A 279 5.19 -3.98 -7.00
CA GLY A 279 5.18 -5.05 -7.98
C GLY A 279 3.78 -5.50 -8.40
N LEU A 280 2.82 -5.53 -7.46
CA LEU A 280 1.45 -5.94 -7.73
C LEU A 280 0.72 -4.95 -8.63
N VAL A 281 0.85 -3.65 -8.34
CA VAL A 281 0.24 -2.58 -9.14
C VAL A 281 0.97 -2.45 -10.49
N ARG A 282 2.30 -2.54 -10.49
CA ARG A 282 3.10 -2.47 -11.72
C ARG A 282 2.78 -3.61 -12.67
N SER A 283 2.59 -4.83 -12.17
CA SER A 283 2.28 -6.00 -13.01
C SER A 283 0.96 -5.84 -13.77
N SER A 284 -0.09 -5.32 -13.14
CA SER A 284 -1.38 -5.11 -13.81
C SER A 284 -1.30 -4.02 -14.89
N VAL A 285 -0.58 -2.94 -14.62
CA VAL A 285 -0.34 -1.87 -15.62
C VAL A 285 0.58 -2.34 -16.74
N ALA A 286 1.58 -3.17 -16.44
CA ALA A 286 2.43 -3.78 -17.45
C ALA A 286 1.64 -4.73 -18.36
N ALA A 287 0.64 -5.44 -17.82
CA ALA A 287 -0.26 -6.33 -18.55
C ALA A 287 -1.30 -5.59 -19.42
N GLY A 288 -1.52 -4.30 -19.19
CA GLY A 288 -2.36 -3.45 -20.05
C GLY A 288 -3.46 -2.68 -19.33
N ALA A 289 -3.49 -2.68 -17.99
CA ALA A 289 -4.47 -1.90 -17.25
C ALA A 289 -4.44 -0.41 -17.65
N ARG A 290 -5.62 0.14 -17.92
CA ARG A 290 -5.83 1.55 -18.29
C ARG A 290 -6.21 2.42 -17.09
N LEU A 291 -6.67 1.78 -16.02
CA LEU A 291 -6.96 2.34 -14.69
C LEU A 291 -6.52 1.34 -13.63
N VAL A 292 -6.27 1.82 -12.41
CA VAL A 292 -6.09 0.95 -11.24
C VAL A 292 -7.28 1.15 -10.32
N VAL A 293 -7.88 0.06 -9.86
CA VAL A 293 -8.93 0.07 -8.83
C VAL A 293 -8.34 -0.47 -7.54
N VAL A 294 -8.61 0.21 -6.43
CA VAL A 294 -8.25 -0.21 -5.08
C VAL A 294 -9.54 -0.46 -4.31
N GLN A 295 -9.96 -1.72 -4.26
CA GLN A 295 -11.09 -2.13 -3.43
C GLN A 295 -10.60 -2.30 -2.00
N THR A 296 -11.16 -1.57 -1.02
CA THR A 296 -10.68 -1.66 0.37
C THR A 296 -11.78 -1.57 1.43
N ASN A 297 -11.56 -2.21 2.57
CA ASN A 297 -12.40 -2.10 3.75
C ASN A 297 -11.54 -1.71 4.98
N ASN A 298 -11.56 -0.43 5.34
CA ASN A 298 -10.79 0.07 6.48
C ASN A 298 -11.50 -0.09 7.85
N ALA A 299 -12.58 -0.87 7.95
CA ALA A 299 -13.41 -0.94 9.17
C ALA A 299 -12.60 -1.30 10.43
N THR A 300 -11.67 -2.25 10.30
CA THR A 300 -10.79 -2.73 11.38
C THR A 300 -9.80 -1.67 11.88
N PHE A 301 -9.50 -0.65 11.05
CA PHE A 301 -8.56 0.42 11.39
C PHE A 301 -9.23 1.63 12.04
N GLY A 302 -10.55 1.72 12.10
CA GLY A 302 -11.21 2.79 12.84
C GLY A 302 -10.91 4.18 12.25
N HIS A 303 -10.71 5.14 13.15
CA HIS A 303 -10.30 6.51 12.81
C HIS A 303 -8.79 6.70 13.00
N THR A 304 -8.00 5.65 12.74
CA THR A 304 -6.54 5.75 12.81
C THR A 304 -5.98 6.40 11.54
N ALA A 305 -4.66 6.59 11.50
CA ALA A 305 -3.98 7.18 10.36
C ALA A 305 -3.94 6.27 9.12
N GLU A 306 -4.28 4.99 9.26
CA GLU A 306 -4.13 3.98 8.21
C GLU A 306 -4.85 4.37 6.91
N THR A 307 -6.12 4.78 6.98
CA THR A 307 -6.88 5.21 5.79
C THR A 307 -6.18 6.33 5.01
N TYR A 308 -5.55 7.28 5.71
CA TYR A 308 -4.83 8.38 5.07
C TYR A 308 -3.46 7.93 4.52
N GLN A 309 -2.80 6.99 5.18
CA GLN A 309 -1.56 6.39 4.71
C GLN A 309 -1.79 5.55 3.45
N GLN A 310 -2.83 4.73 3.42
CA GLN A 310 -3.23 3.96 2.25
C GLN A 310 -3.57 4.90 1.09
N LEU A 311 -4.31 5.98 1.34
CA LEU A 311 -4.60 7.00 0.32
C LEU A 311 -3.32 7.64 -0.25
N ALA A 312 -2.33 7.93 0.61
CA ALA A 312 -1.04 8.44 0.16
C ALA A 312 -0.25 7.42 -0.68
N MET A 313 -0.35 6.13 -0.34
CA MET A 313 0.21 5.05 -1.17
C MET A 313 -0.47 5.03 -2.54
N SER A 314 -1.80 5.13 -2.60
CA SER A 314 -2.55 5.22 -3.86
C SER A 314 -2.11 6.42 -4.72
N GLN A 315 -1.84 7.59 -4.11
CA GLN A 315 -1.28 8.74 -4.82
C GLN A 315 0.10 8.46 -5.43
N LEU A 316 0.97 7.80 -4.67
CA LEU A 316 2.29 7.39 -5.16
C LEU A 316 2.18 6.40 -6.32
N ARG A 317 1.30 5.39 -6.19
CA ARG A 317 1.04 4.40 -7.25
C ARG A 317 0.53 5.06 -8.53
N ALA A 318 -0.32 6.07 -8.41
CA ALA A 318 -0.83 6.83 -9.56
C ALA A 318 0.30 7.51 -10.34
N VAL A 319 1.22 8.19 -9.63
CA VAL A 319 2.40 8.84 -10.23
C VAL A 319 3.33 7.82 -10.88
N GLU A 320 3.65 6.75 -10.15
CA GLU A 320 4.59 5.74 -10.64
C GLU A 320 4.07 5.02 -11.87
N THR A 321 2.77 4.74 -11.95
CA THR A 321 2.18 4.01 -13.07
C THR A 321 1.63 4.91 -14.18
N GLY A 322 1.50 6.21 -13.90
CA GLY A 322 0.85 7.15 -14.81
C GLY A 322 -0.59 6.74 -15.12
N ARG A 323 -1.29 6.17 -14.13
CA ARG A 323 -2.69 5.75 -14.21
C ARG A 323 -3.53 6.51 -13.20
N THR A 324 -4.78 6.75 -13.57
CA THR A 324 -5.77 7.13 -12.58
C THR A 324 -5.98 5.94 -11.63
N VAL A 325 -6.00 6.22 -10.34
CA VAL A 325 -6.28 5.25 -9.27
C VAL A 325 -7.65 5.57 -8.67
N LEU A 326 -8.53 4.58 -8.65
CA LEU A 326 -9.86 4.64 -8.05
C LEU A 326 -9.83 3.86 -6.75
N GLN A 327 -9.68 4.55 -5.62
CA GLN A 327 -9.78 3.92 -4.30
C GLN A 327 -11.23 3.96 -3.86
N VAL A 328 -11.84 2.80 -3.63
CA VAL A 328 -13.21 2.68 -3.13
C VAL A 328 -13.20 1.93 -1.81
N ALA A 329 -13.68 2.59 -0.77
CA ALA A 329 -13.64 2.12 0.59
C ALA A 329 -15.05 1.87 1.14
N THR A 330 -15.25 0.79 1.91
CA THR A 330 -16.53 0.55 2.60
C THR A 330 -16.76 1.61 3.67
N THR A 331 -15.84 1.77 4.63
CA THR A 331 -15.95 2.71 5.77
C THR A 331 -14.85 3.77 5.80
N GLY A 332 -13.84 3.65 4.91
CA GLY A 332 -12.71 4.58 4.80
C GLY A 332 -12.98 5.78 3.89
N LEU A 333 -11.91 6.25 3.24
CA LEU A 333 -11.97 7.28 2.20
C LEU A 333 -11.98 6.63 0.82
N SER A 334 -13.04 6.92 0.06
CA SER A 334 -13.06 6.70 -1.38
C SER A 334 -12.50 7.94 -2.08
N ALA A 335 -11.71 7.75 -3.13
CA ALA A 335 -11.10 8.84 -3.87
C ALA A 335 -10.81 8.49 -5.33
N VAL A 336 -10.89 9.50 -6.18
CA VAL A 336 -10.42 9.48 -7.56
C VAL A 336 -9.10 10.25 -7.62
N ILE A 337 -8.03 9.57 -7.97
CA ILE A 337 -6.68 10.11 -7.98
C ILE A 337 -6.18 10.15 -9.42
N GLY A 338 -5.77 11.33 -9.89
CA GLY A 338 -5.26 11.51 -11.24
C GLY A 338 -3.88 10.87 -11.45
N PRO A 339 -3.44 10.68 -12.71
CA PRO A 339 -2.12 10.13 -13.04
C PRO A 339 -0.91 10.91 -12.49
N ASP A 340 -1.13 12.15 -12.04
CA ASP A 340 -0.16 13.03 -11.39
C ASP A 340 -0.17 12.91 -9.85
N GLY A 341 -0.93 11.96 -9.30
CA GLY A 341 -1.07 11.73 -7.87
C GLY A 341 -1.98 12.72 -7.15
N HIS A 342 -2.60 13.67 -7.85
CA HIS A 342 -3.52 14.62 -7.22
C HIS A 342 -4.91 13.99 -7.04
N ILE A 343 -5.47 14.12 -5.84
CA ILE A 343 -6.86 13.74 -5.56
C ILE A 343 -7.78 14.72 -6.29
N ARG A 344 -8.62 14.20 -7.19
CA ARG A 344 -9.61 14.96 -7.97
C ARG A 344 -10.95 15.04 -7.28
N LEU A 345 -11.35 13.93 -6.65
CA LEU A 345 -12.59 13.80 -5.91
C LEU A 345 -12.36 12.86 -4.73
N ARG A 346 -12.99 13.11 -3.59
CA ARG A 346 -12.95 12.21 -2.43
C ARG A 346 -14.26 12.22 -1.66
N SER A 347 -14.57 11.12 -0.97
CA SER A 347 -15.66 11.06 -0.02
C SER A 347 -15.39 11.97 1.18
N GLY A 348 -16.46 12.27 1.93
CA GLY A 348 -16.42 13.21 3.04
C GLY A 348 -15.87 12.58 4.32
N LYS A 349 -16.75 12.38 5.29
CA LYS A 349 -16.39 11.82 6.60
C LYS A 349 -16.22 10.31 6.49
N LEU A 350 -15.32 9.74 7.31
CA LEU A 350 -15.23 8.29 7.50
C LEU A 350 -16.59 7.74 7.99
N TYR A 351 -16.87 6.48 7.68
CA TYR A 351 -18.12 5.79 8.06
C TYR A 351 -19.39 6.48 7.55
N THR A 352 -19.32 7.24 6.46
CA THR A 352 -20.51 7.80 5.80
C THR A 352 -20.69 7.23 4.39
N PRO A 353 -21.93 6.93 3.95
CA PRO A 353 -22.17 6.54 2.57
C PRO A 353 -21.79 7.66 1.60
N ALA A 354 -21.29 7.30 0.42
CA ALA A 354 -20.93 8.27 -0.62
C ALA A 354 -21.06 7.66 -2.02
N ILE A 355 -21.35 8.52 -2.99
CA ILE A 355 -21.34 8.20 -4.43
C ILE A 355 -20.42 9.20 -5.10
N LEU A 356 -19.36 8.72 -5.74
CA LEU A 356 -18.41 9.57 -6.46
C LEU A 356 -18.54 9.26 -7.95
N VAL A 357 -18.90 10.26 -8.76
CA VAL A 357 -18.92 10.15 -10.23
C VAL A 357 -17.85 11.08 -10.79
N ALA A 358 -16.96 10.56 -11.62
CA ALA A 358 -15.87 11.34 -12.20
C ALA A 358 -15.57 10.93 -13.64
N ASN A 359 -15.26 11.92 -14.47
CA ASN A 359 -14.61 11.70 -15.77
C ASN A 359 -13.09 11.59 -15.54
N VAL A 360 -12.48 10.52 -16.03
CA VAL A 360 -11.07 10.20 -15.81
C VAL A 360 -10.37 9.81 -17.12
N PRO A 361 -9.07 10.11 -17.28
CA PRO A 361 -8.30 9.72 -18.45
C PRO A 361 -7.99 8.21 -18.44
N LEU A 362 -8.04 7.59 -19.61
CA LEU A 362 -7.70 6.19 -19.86
C LEU A 362 -6.36 6.07 -20.59
N ARG A 363 -5.28 6.10 -19.81
CA ARG A 363 -3.91 6.10 -20.33
C ARG A 363 -3.47 4.70 -20.78
N THR A 364 -2.60 4.66 -21.80
CA THR A 364 -1.98 3.44 -22.33
C THR A 364 -0.46 3.45 -22.13
N VAL A 365 0.16 4.63 -22.20
CA VAL A 365 1.61 4.84 -22.07
C VAL A 365 2.15 4.31 -20.74
N LYS A 366 3.23 3.53 -20.79
CA LYS A 366 3.99 3.05 -19.62
C LYS A 366 5.07 4.04 -19.22
N THR A 367 5.07 4.46 -17.95
CA THR A 367 6.10 5.33 -17.36
C THR A 367 7.47 4.64 -17.30
N PRO A 368 8.58 5.38 -17.09
CA PRO A 368 9.87 4.78 -16.81
C PRO A 368 9.83 3.84 -15.61
N ALA A 369 9.20 4.25 -14.50
CA ALA A 369 9.05 3.42 -13.30
C ALA A 369 8.32 2.10 -13.59
N THR A 370 7.30 2.11 -14.44
CA THR A 370 6.60 0.89 -14.87
C THR A 370 7.51 -0.02 -15.70
N ARG A 371 8.33 0.56 -16.59
CA ARG A 371 9.24 -0.18 -17.47
C ARG A 371 10.41 -0.82 -16.72
N VAL A 372 11.06 -0.08 -15.82
CA VAL A 372 12.29 -0.53 -15.15
C VAL A 372 12.01 -1.22 -13.80
N GLY A 373 10.88 -0.91 -13.14
CA GLY A 373 10.55 -1.45 -11.83
C GLY A 373 11.64 -1.21 -10.79
N ALA A 374 11.89 -2.22 -9.96
CA ALA A 374 12.87 -2.18 -8.86
C ALA A 374 14.35 -2.27 -9.30
N ILE A 375 14.65 -2.32 -10.61
CA ILE A 375 16.05 -2.42 -11.10
C ILE A 375 16.95 -1.30 -10.52
N PRO A 376 16.55 -0.02 -10.51
CA PRO A 376 17.37 1.04 -9.92
C PRO A 376 17.61 0.83 -8.43
N GLU A 377 16.61 0.33 -7.70
CA GLU A 377 16.72 0.07 -6.26
C GLU A 377 17.71 -1.07 -5.98
N TYR A 378 17.62 -2.18 -6.71
CA TYR A 378 18.57 -3.29 -6.59
C TYR A 378 19.99 -2.88 -6.96
N PHE A 379 20.15 -2.06 -8.00
CA PHE A 379 21.45 -1.53 -8.38
C PHE A 379 22.07 -0.68 -7.26
N LEU A 380 21.30 0.26 -6.69
CA LEU A 380 21.76 1.10 -5.58
C LEU A 380 22.04 0.29 -4.31
N ALA A 381 21.20 -0.71 -3.99
CA ALA A 381 21.42 -1.62 -2.88
C ALA A 381 22.71 -2.44 -3.07
N GLY A 382 22.96 -2.93 -4.28
CA GLY A 382 24.19 -3.65 -4.64
C GLY A 382 25.43 -2.77 -4.49
N LEU A 383 25.38 -1.51 -4.96
CA LEU A 383 26.46 -0.54 -4.74
C LEU A 383 26.72 -0.30 -3.25
N GLY A 384 25.66 -0.17 -2.45
CA GLY A 384 25.77 -0.04 -0.99
C GLY A 384 26.43 -1.26 -0.34
N PHE A 385 26.11 -2.47 -0.80
CA PHE A 385 26.71 -3.69 -0.29
C PHE A 385 28.20 -3.81 -0.66
N VAL A 386 28.58 -3.51 -1.90
CA VAL A 386 29.98 -3.50 -2.34
C VAL A 386 30.77 -2.46 -1.54
N ALA A 387 30.20 -1.27 -1.33
CA ALA A 387 30.79 -0.22 -0.52
C ALA A 387 31.04 -0.69 0.93
N LEU A 388 30.06 -1.35 1.54
CA LEU A 388 30.19 -1.90 2.89
C LEU A 388 31.27 -3.00 2.93
N ALA A 389 31.27 -3.93 1.98
CA ALA A 389 32.24 -5.02 1.92
C ALA A 389 33.68 -4.51 1.75
N TRP A 390 33.90 -3.48 0.95
CA TRP A 390 35.22 -2.83 0.82
C TRP A 390 35.68 -2.12 2.08
N SER A 391 34.75 -1.57 2.89
CA SER A 391 35.09 -0.92 4.15
C SER A 391 35.56 -1.88 5.25
N ILE A 392 35.22 -3.17 5.14
CA ILE A 392 35.57 -4.22 6.11
C ILE A 392 36.95 -4.86 5.79
N LYS A 393 37.59 -4.54 4.65
CA LYS A 393 38.91 -5.08 4.34
C LYS A 393 39.92 -4.67 5.44
N PRO A 394 40.60 -5.63 6.10
CA PRO A 394 41.53 -5.32 7.16
C PRO A 394 42.63 -4.43 6.59
N VAL A 395 42.79 -3.23 7.17
CA VAL A 395 43.97 -2.43 6.91
C VAL A 395 45.15 -3.28 7.33
N ARG A 396 45.90 -3.82 6.36
CA ARG A 396 47.22 -4.37 6.62
C ARG A 396 47.99 -3.28 7.34
N ARG A 397 48.22 -3.45 8.65
CA ARG A 397 49.22 -2.66 9.36
C ARG A 397 50.52 -2.96 8.62
N SER A 398 51.03 -1.99 7.87
CA SER A 398 52.45 -1.96 7.56
C SER A 398 53.14 -1.87 8.92
N VAL A 399 53.63 -3.00 9.42
CA VAL A 399 54.68 -2.97 10.43
C VAL A 399 55.87 -2.39 9.69
N ASP A 400 56.28 -1.19 10.08
CA ASP A 400 57.50 -0.58 9.58
C ASP A 400 58.66 -1.36 10.22
N PRO A 401 59.44 -2.15 9.46
CA PRO A 401 60.52 -2.95 10.02
C PRO A 401 61.66 -2.10 10.59
N ASP A 402 61.70 -0.79 10.28
CA ASP A 402 62.73 0.14 10.73
C ASP A 402 62.30 1.04 11.91
N ALA A 403 61.14 0.79 12.51
CA ALA A 403 60.72 1.49 13.73
C ALA A 403 61.61 1.06 14.91
N ALA A 404 62.70 1.80 15.13
CA ALA A 404 63.58 1.63 16.28
C ALA A 404 62.77 1.73 17.59
N PRO A 405 63.01 0.84 18.58
CA PRO A 405 62.33 0.89 19.86
C PRO A 405 62.65 2.20 20.59
N ASP A 406 61.64 2.72 21.28
CA ASP A 406 61.72 3.94 22.08
C ASP A 406 62.82 3.80 23.17
N PRO A 407 63.83 4.67 23.22
CA PRO A 407 64.93 4.58 24.19
C PRO A 407 64.47 4.60 25.66
N GLU A 408 63.29 5.13 25.96
CA GLU A 408 62.77 5.18 27.33
C GLU A 408 62.31 3.82 27.89
N GLU A 409 62.06 2.83 27.02
CA GLU A 409 61.60 1.49 27.46
C GLU A 409 62.75 0.58 27.93
N MET A 410 64.01 0.92 27.57
CA MET A 410 65.20 0.15 27.97
C MET A 410 65.75 0.49 29.37
N VAL A 411 65.20 1.47 30.08
CA VAL A 411 65.69 1.89 31.42
C VAL A 411 64.88 1.25 32.57
N ARG A 412 63.88 0.40 32.27
CA ARG A 412 62.99 -0.20 33.28
C ARG A 412 63.09 -1.73 33.44
N THR A 413 64.11 -2.38 32.91
CA THR A 413 64.37 -3.81 33.16
C THR A 413 65.60 -4.04 34.02
#